data_AF-A0A3C0A9Y9-F1
#
_entry.id   AF-A0A3C0A9Y9-F1
#
_cell.length_a   1.000
_cell.length_b   1.000
_cell.length_c   1.000
_cell.angle_alpha   90.00
_cell.angle_beta   90.00
_cell.angle_gamma   90.00
#
_symmetry.space_group_name_H-M   'P 1'
#
loop_
_entity.id
_entity.type
_entity.pdbx_description
1 polymer ?
#
loop_
_entity_poly.entity_id
_entity_poly.type
_entity_poly.pdbx_seq_one_letter_code
_entity_poly.pdbx_strand_id
1 'polypeptide(L)'
;AEIQHLKDESKRLADLKTTKILTEYSDKATAIRDKKPKEEFIRVLTEVPGKVPKTFFFNRGDFEQPKHELEPAGLTVIKSNLEKPFEIPPVNKDIPTTGRRLAYANYITNGEHPLTARVFVNRLWLHHFGKGIVASPTDFGKLGIPPTHLELLDWLANDFVAHGWKIKRMHKMLMTSTAYMQSSQRSDEYDVA
;
A
#
# COMPACT_ATOMS: atom_id res chain seq x y z
N ALA A 1 -28.63 65.46 23.07
CA ALA A 1 -28.91 64.72 21.83
C ALA A 1 -27.81 64.93 20.79
N GLU A 2 -27.45 66.16 20.48
CA GLU A 2 -26.48 66.53 19.43
C GLU A 2 -25.04 66.05 19.69
N ILE A 3 -24.56 66.13 20.93
CA ILE A 3 -23.23 65.62 21.32
C ILE A 3 -23.11 64.10 21.13
N GLN A 4 -24.20 63.36 21.35
CA GLN A 4 -24.19 61.91 21.17
C GLN A 4 -24.15 61.55 19.68
N HIS A 5 -24.89 62.28 18.85
CA HIS A 5 -24.84 62.13 17.39
C HIS A 5 -23.42 62.34 16.83
N LEU A 6 -22.72 63.39 17.27
CA LEU A 6 -21.35 63.66 16.82
C LEU A 6 -20.35 62.58 17.28
N LYS A 7 -20.56 61.99 18.47
CA LYS A 7 -19.74 60.86 18.96
C LYS A 7 -19.98 59.59 18.14
N ASP A 8 -21.24 59.30 17.81
CA ASP A 8 -21.60 58.13 17.01
C ASP A 8 -21.10 58.28 15.56
N GLU A 9 -21.15 59.49 15.01
CA GLU A 9 -20.62 59.81 13.68
C GLU A 9 -19.08 59.73 13.62
N SER A 10 -18.39 60.22 14.66
CA SER A 10 -16.93 60.05 14.81
C SER A 10 -16.53 58.58 14.87
N LYS A 11 -17.29 57.75 15.60
CA LYS A 11 -17.04 56.31 15.72
C LYS A 11 -17.28 55.61 14.37
N ARG A 12 -18.37 55.93 13.68
CA ARG A 12 -18.66 55.41 12.33
C ARG A 12 -17.58 55.79 11.32
N LEU A 13 -17.06 57.02 11.37
CA LEU A 13 -15.96 57.48 10.51
C LEU A 13 -14.63 56.77 10.84
N ALA A 14 -14.37 56.47 12.12
CA ALA A 14 -13.20 55.69 12.54
C ALA A 14 -13.28 54.22 12.07
N ASP A 15 -14.46 53.61 12.14
CA ASP A 15 -14.70 52.24 11.67
C ASP A 15 -14.58 52.16 10.13
N LEU A 16 -15.05 53.18 9.40
CA LEU A 16 -14.88 53.27 7.94
C LEU A 16 -13.41 53.38 7.53
N LYS A 17 -12.62 54.18 8.25
CA LYS A 17 -11.17 54.30 8.01
C LYS A 17 -10.46 52.98 8.30
N THR A 18 -10.83 52.30 9.39
CA THR A 18 -10.28 50.99 9.77
C THR A 18 -10.60 49.92 8.72
N THR A 19 -11.84 49.91 8.22
CA THR A 19 -12.27 49.00 7.15
C THR A 19 -11.46 49.24 5.88
N LYS A 20 -11.25 50.50 5.50
CA LYS A 20 -10.45 50.87 4.32
C LYS A 20 -9.00 50.40 4.42
N ILE A 21 -8.39 50.53 5.60
CA ILE A 21 -7.03 50.04 5.87
C ILE A 21 -7.00 48.52 5.79
N LEU A 22 -7.95 47.82 6.41
CA LEU A 22 -8.02 46.35 6.37
C LEU A 22 -8.18 45.83 4.94
N THR A 23 -9.01 46.46 4.11
CA THR A 23 -9.11 46.13 2.68
C THR A 23 -7.79 46.34 1.93
N GLU A 24 -7.07 47.42 2.22
CA GLU A 24 -5.78 47.68 1.57
C GLU A 24 -4.73 46.63 1.96
N TYR A 25 -4.70 46.20 3.22
CA TYR A 25 -3.82 45.13 3.68
C TYR A 25 -4.25 43.75 3.16
N SER A 26 -5.55 43.48 3.01
CA SER A 26 -6.04 42.24 2.39
C SER A 26 -5.69 42.18 0.90
N ASP A 27 -5.77 43.31 0.19
CA ASP A 27 -5.41 43.39 -1.23
C ASP A 27 -3.90 43.17 -1.42
N LYS A 28 -3.07 43.77 -0.55
CA LYS A 28 -1.63 43.51 -0.50
C LYS A 28 -1.31 42.04 -0.20
N ALA A 29 -2.01 41.41 0.74
CA ALA A 29 -1.84 39.99 1.05
C ALA A 29 -2.26 39.08 -0.12
N THR A 30 -3.33 39.45 -0.84
CA THR A 30 -3.81 38.72 -2.02
C THR A 30 -2.78 38.82 -3.16
N ALA A 31 -2.25 40.01 -3.42
CA ALA A 31 -1.19 40.22 -4.42
C ALA A 31 0.11 39.44 -4.11
N ILE A 32 0.44 39.23 -2.83
CA ILE A 32 1.58 38.37 -2.44
C ILE A 32 1.25 36.89 -2.64
N ARG A 33 0.02 36.46 -2.33
CA ARG A 33 -0.44 35.08 -2.56
C ARG A 33 -0.47 34.73 -4.04
N ASP A 34 -0.86 35.65 -4.91
CA ASP A 34 -0.90 35.44 -6.36
C ASP A 34 0.51 35.34 -6.98
N LYS A 35 1.53 35.90 -6.31
CA LYS A 35 2.95 35.70 -6.69
C LYS A 35 3.49 34.34 -6.27
N LYS A 36 2.80 33.60 -5.39
CA LYS A 36 3.23 32.26 -5.02
C LYS A 36 3.11 31.37 -6.27
N PRO A 37 4.19 30.77 -6.77
CA PRO A 37 4.11 29.87 -7.92
C PRO A 37 3.11 28.76 -7.59
N LYS A 38 2.20 28.45 -8.52
CA LYS A 38 1.31 27.29 -8.38
C LYS A 38 2.20 26.05 -8.28
N GLU A 39 2.21 25.44 -7.09
CA GLU A 39 2.97 24.23 -6.81
C GLU A 39 2.30 23.03 -7.49
N GLU A 40 2.57 22.83 -8.79
CA GLU A 40 2.13 21.65 -9.55
C GLU A 40 3.07 20.45 -9.31
N PHE A 41 3.47 20.23 -8.06
CA PHE A 41 4.31 19.07 -7.74
C PHE A 41 3.45 17.82 -7.57
N ILE A 42 3.45 16.96 -8.58
CA ILE A 42 3.03 15.57 -8.40
C ILE A 42 4.19 14.84 -7.72
N ARG A 43 3.97 14.28 -6.53
CA ARG A 43 4.94 13.39 -5.91
C ARG A 43 4.96 12.07 -6.67
N VAL A 44 5.93 11.90 -7.56
CA VAL A 44 6.14 10.65 -8.28
C VAL A 44 7.33 9.91 -7.67
N LEU A 45 7.13 8.65 -7.30
CA LEU A 45 8.17 7.71 -6.90
C LEU A 45 8.94 7.20 -8.14
N THR A 46 9.66 8.10 -8.80
CA THR A 46 10.52 7.76 -9.95
C THR A 46 11.97 7.54 -9.52
N GLU A 47 12.61 6.53 -10.09
CA GLU A 47 14.07 6.38 -9.99
C GLU A 47 14.69 7.19 -11.13
N VAL A 48 15.48 8.22 -10.79
CA VAL A 48 16.19 9.03 -11.78
C VAL A 48 17.40 8.24 -12.29
N PRO A 49 17.55 8.04 -13.61
CA PRO A 49 18.68 7.31 -14.15
C PRO A 49 20.03 7.88 -13.72
N GLY A 50 20.94 6.99 -13.32
CA GLY A 50 22.28 7.36 -12.83
C GLY A 50 22.33 8.01 -11.45
N LYS A 51 21.19 8.36 -10.84
CA LYS A 51 21.12 8.95 -9.49
C LYS A 51 20.46 7.97 -8.51
N VAL A 52 21.27 7.14 -7.89
CA VAL A 52 20.82 6.21 -6.86
C VAL A 52 20.66 6.97 -5.53
N PRO A 53 19.46 7.01 -4.93
CA PRO A 53 19.29 7.65 -3.63
C PRO A 53 20.04 6.85 -2.56
N LYS A 54 20.83 7.58 -1.77
CA LYS A 54 21.52 7.07 -0.59
C LYS A 54 20.54 7.00 0.58
N THR A 55 20.63 5.94 1.38
CA THR A 55 19.84 5.80 2.61
C THR A 55 20.78 5.89 3.79
N PHE A 56 20.38 6.60 4.84
CA PHE A 56 21.22 6.79 6.03
C PHE A 56 20.53 6.24 7.28
N PHE A 57 21.32 5.71 8.19
CA PHE A 57 20.90 5.47 9.56
C PHE A 57 20.95 6.79 10.34
N PHE A 58 19.80 7.19 10.90
CA PHE A 58 19.66 8.46 11.60
C PHE A 58 19.81 8.31 13.10
N ASN A 59 20.42 9.30 13.75
CA ASN A 59 20.55 9.30 15.20
C ASN A 59 19.17 9.42 15.86
N ARG A 60 18.69 8.36 16.52
CA ARG A 60 17.36 8.32 17.16
C ARG A 60 16.21 8.69 16.21
N GLY A 61 16.38 8.48 14.90
CA GLY A 61 15.39 8.82 13.89
C GLY A 61 15.34 10.30 13.48
N ASP A 62 16.24 11.14 13.98
CA ASP A 62 16.34 12.55 13.58
C ASP A 62 16.93 12.68 12.17
N PHE A 63 16.13 13.16 11.23
CA PHE A 63 16.51 13.30 9.82
C PHE A 63 17.64 14.33 9.58
N GLU A 64 17.88 15.24 10.52
CA GLU A 64 18.98 16.22 10.44
C GLU A 64 20.32 15.63 10.89
N GLN A 65 20.32 14.43 11.49
CA GLN A 65 21.51 13.78 12.03
C GLN A 65 21.80 12.43 11.35
N PRO A 66 22.19 12.42 10.06
CA PRO A 66 22.64 11.20 9.38
C PRO A 66 23.96 10.70 9.99
N LYS A 67 24.04 9.40 10.30
CA LYS A 67 25.26 8.77 10.83
C LYS A 67 26.04 8.03 9.75
N HIS A 68 25.56 6.84 9.36
CA HIS A 68 26.23 5.99 8.37
C HIS A 68 25.28 5.66 7.23
N GLU A 69 25.83 5.57 6.02
CA GLU A 69 25.10 5.13 4.84
C GLU A 69 24.75 3.64 4.99
N LEU A 70 23.53 3.29 4.57
CA LEU A 70 23.01 1.93 4.58
C LEU A 70 22.89 1.43 3.15
N GLU A 71 23.52 0.30 2.90
CA GLU A 71 23.31 -0.45 1.67
C GLU A 71 21.93 -1.11 1.65
N PRO A 72 21.30 -1.23 0.48
CA PRO A 72 20.02 -1.91 0.37
C PRO A 72 20.19 -3.39 0.72
N ALA A 73 19.31 -3.93 1.57
CA ALA A 73 19.34 -5.32 1.97
C ALA A 73 17.91 -5.86 2.22
N GLY A 74 17.78 -7.18 2.22
CA GLY A 74 16.58 -7.85 2.74
C GLY A 74 16.45 -7.71 4.26
N LEU A 75 15.28 -8.06 4.79
CA LEU A 75 15.02 -8.04 6.23
C LEU A 75 15.88 -9.07 6.95
N THR A 76 16.84 -8.61 7.76
CA THR A 76 17.76 -9.49 8.51
C THR A 76 17.06 -10.28 9.60
N VAL A 77 15.98 -9.73 10.19
CA VAL A 77 15.23 -10.38 11.27
C VAL A 77 14.55 -11.69 10.87
N ILE A 78 14.24 -11.86 9.59
CA ILE A 78 13.61 -13.09 9.05
C ILE A 78 14.63 -14.04 8.42
N LYS A 79 15.92 -13.67 8.38
CA LYS A 79 16.98 -14.42 7.69
C LYS A 79 17.16 -15.83 8.27
N SER A 80 16.93 -16.02 9.57
CA SER A 80 17.08 -17.32 10.24
C SER A 80 15.97 -18.33 9.92
N ASN A 81 14.82 -17.86 9.44
CA ASN A 81 13.63 -18.70 9.19
C ASN A 81 13.42 -18.97 7.69
N LEU A 82 14.31 -18.46 6.82
CA LEU A 82 14.23 -18.64 5.38
C LEU A 82 15.43 -19.47 4.92
N GLU A 83 15.16 -20.54 4.16
CA GLU A 83 16.21 -21.37 3.55
C GLU A 83 17.07 -20.56 2.58
N LYS A 84 16.45 -19.62 1.84
CA LYS A 84 17.12 -18.71 0.92
C LYS A 84 16.74 -17.27 1.22
N PRO A 85 17.60 -16.49 1.89
CA PRO A 85 17.31 -15.09 2.15
C PRO A 85 17.38 -14.27 0.86
N PHE A 86 16.54 -13.23 0.79
CA PHE A 86 16.58 -12.29 -0.33
C PHE A 86 17.87 -11.47 -0.30
N GLU A 87 18.66 -11.59 -1.35
CA GLU A 87 19.83 -10.76 -1.60
C GLU A 87 19.59 -9.86 -2.81
N ILE A 88 19.99 -8.60 -2.68
CA ILE A 88 19.81 -7.62 -3.75
C ILE A 88 21.00 -7.76 -4.70
N PRO A 89 20.78 -8.07 -5.99
CA PRO A 89 21.87 -8.18 -6.95
C PRO A 89 22.57 -6.83 -7.13
N PRO A 90 23.86 -6.84 -7.52
CA PRO A 90 24.59 -5.61 -7.81
C PRO A 90 23.89 -4.83 -8.94
N VAL A 91 24.01 -3.51 -8.90
CA VAL A 91 23.37 -2.62 -9.88
C VAL A 91 23.88 -2.96 -11.28
N ASN A 92 22.97 -3.39 -12.15
CA ASN A 92 23.26 -3.58 -13.56
C ASN A 92 23.35 -2.21 -14.25
N LYS A 93 24.52 -1.88 -14.80
CA LYS A 93 24.78 -0.60 -15.50
C LYS A 93 24.05 -0.47 -16.82
N ASP A 94 23.54 -1.58 -17.37
CA ASP A 94 22.83 -1.62 -18.66
C ASP A 94 21.36 -1.17 -18.54
N ILE A 95 20.83 -1.12 -17.31
CA ILE A 95 19.44 -0.72 -17.05
C ILE A 95 19.45 0.71 -16.48
N PRO A 96 18.55 1.61 -16.91
CA PRO A 96 18.50 2.98 -16.43
C PRO A 96 18.05 3.12 -14.96
N THR A 97 17.72 2.03 -14.27
CA THR A 97 17.23 2.02 -12.88
C THR A 97 18.11 1.14 -12.03
N THR A 98 17.93 1.18 -10.70
CA THR A 98 18.70 0.33 -9.78
C THR A 98 18.41 -1.17 -9.92
N GLY A 99 17.31 -1.55 -10.59
CA GLY A 99 16.88 -2.94 -10.71
C GLY A 99 16.32 -3.54 -9.41
N ARG A 100 16.33 -2.81 -8.29
CA ARG A 100 15.94 -3.31 -6.95
C ARG A 100 14.50 -3.82 -6.91
N ARG A 101 13.56 -3.06 -7.51
CA ARG A 101 12.14 -3.45 -7.59
C ARG A 101 11.94 -4.72 -8.40
N LEU A 102 12.64 -4.83 -9.54
CA LEU A 102 12.58 -6.02 -10.40
C LEU A 102 13.17 -7.24 -9.68
N ALA A 103 14.30 -7.09 -9.02
CA ALA A 103 14.91 -8.14 -8.22
C ALA A 103 13.96 -8.64 -7.12
N TYR A 104 13.31 -7.74 -6.40
CA TYR A 104 12.33 -8.11 -5.38
C TYR A 104 11.09 -8.77 -5.98
N ALA A 105 10.58 -8.27 -7.10
CA ALA A 105 9.46 -8.87 -7.82
C ALA A 105 9.78 -10.32 -8.23
N ASN A 106 10.95 -10.54 -8.83
CA ASN A 106 11.41 -11.88 -9.20
C ASN A 106 11.57 -12.80 -7.98
N TYR A 107 12.06 -12.28 -6.86
CA TYR A 107 12.18 -13.04 -5.61
C TYR A 107 10.82 -13.50 -5.09
N ILE A 108 9.83 -12.60 -5.00
CA ILE A 108 8.51 -12.98 -4.46
C ILE A 108 7.69 -13.86 -5.42
N THR A 109 8.03 -13.89 -6.72
CA THR A 109 7.33 -14.69 -7.75
C THR A 109 8.14 -15.88 -8.28
N ASN A 110 9.32 -16.19 -7.71
CA ASN A 110 10.18 -17.28 -8.17
C ASN A 110 9.58 -18.69 -7.96
N GLY A 111 8.46 -18.81 -7.23
CA GLY A 111 7.83 -20.09 -6.90
C GLY A 111 8.35 -20.74 -5.61
N GLU A 112 9.49 -20.30 -5.09
CA GLU A 112 10.05 -20.75 -3.81
C GLU A 112 9.55 -19.88 -2.64
N HIS A 113 9.01 -18.68 -2.90
CA HIS A 113 8.50 -17.82 -1.85
C HIS A 113 7.32 -18.46 -1.10
N PRO A 114 7.41 -18.67 0.23
CA PRO A 114 6.51 -19.56 0.97
C PRO A 114 5.07 -19.06 1.10
N LEU A 115 4.81 -17.78 0.82
CA LEU A 115 3.50 -17.14 1.04
C LEU A 115 2.81 -16.71 -0.25
N THR A 116 3.55 -16.40 -1.32
CA THR A 116 2.95 -15.71 -2.48
C THR A 116 1.86 -16.55 -3.13
N ALA A 117 2.19 -17.82 -3.43
CA ALA A 117 1.25 -18.74 -4.05
C ALA A 117 0.08 -19.07 -3.11
N ARG A 118 0.36 -19.33 -1.82
CA ARG A 118 -0.67 -19.61 -0.80
C ARG A 118 -1.67 -18.48 -0.65
N VAL A 119 -1.19 -17.24 -0.52
CA VAL A 119 -2.04 -16.04 -0.39
C VAL A 119 -2.90 -15.87 -1.65
N PHE A 120 -2.30 -16.03 -2.83
CA PHE A 120 -3.01 -15.85 -4.09
C PHE A 120 -4.12 -16.89 -4.28
N VAL A 121 -3.79 -18.17 -4.09
CA VAL A 121 -4.75 -19.28 -4.19
C VAL A 121 -5.85 -19.15 -3.15
N ASN A 122 -5.54 -18.78 -1.90
CA ASN A 122 -6.56 -18.58 -0.87
C ASN A 122 -7.56 -17.48 -1.26
N ARG A 123 -7.11 -16.43 -1.96
CA ARG A 123 -8.02 -15.40 -2.49
C ARG A 123 -8.90 -15.95 -3.61
N LEU A 124 -8.35 -16.73 -4.54
CA LEU A 124 -9.16 -17.39 -5.57
C LEU A 124 -10.20 -18.31 -4.94
N TRP A 125 -9.82 -19.10 -3.94
CA TRP A 125 -10.73 -19.95 -3.18
C TRP A 125 -11.82 -19.12 -2.50
N LEU A 126 -11.45 -18.08 -1.77
CA LEU A 126 -12.39 -17.16 -1.13
C LEU A 126 -13.42 -16.60 -2.13
N HIS A 127 -12.99 -16.20 -3.32
CA HIS A 127 -13.90 -15.66 -4.33
C HIS A 127 -14.89 -16.68 -4.91
N HIS A 128 -14.53 -17.96 -4.95
CA HIS A 128 -15.43 -19.02 -5.46
C HIS A 128 -16.33 -19.62 -4.38
N PHE A 129 -15.80 -19.79 -3.16
CA PHE A 129 -16.49 -20.49 -2.07
C PHE A 129 -17.04 -19.56 -0.98
N GLY A 130 -16.83 -18.25 -1.08
CA GLY A 130 -17.28 -17.24 -0.11
C GLY A 130 -16.47 -17.21 1.19
N LYS A 131 -15.72 -18.26 1.50
CA LYS A 131 -14.83 -18.36 2.66
C LYS A 131 -13.47 -18.93 2.25
N GLY A 132 -12.39 -18.24 2.64
CA GLY A 132 -11.02 -18.70 2.41
C GLY A 132 -10.67 -19.92 3.27
N ILE A 133 -9.71 -20.73 2.81
CA ILE A 133 -9.10 -21.79 3.62
C ILE A 133 -8.45 -21.19 4.86
N VAL A 134 -7.77 -20.05 4.68
CA VAL A 134 -7.40 -19.09 5.72
C VAL A 134 -8.45 -17.99 5.73
N ALA A 135 -9.18 -17.85 6.83
CA ALA A 135 -10.28 -16.89 6.96
C ALA A 135 -9.80 -15.43 7.00
N SER A 136 -8.52 -15.18 7.31
CA SER A 136 -7.86 -13.87 7.26
C SER A 136 -7.05 -13.69 5.97
N PRO A 137 -7.66 -13.31 4.82
CA PRO A 137 -6.95 -13.23 3.54
C PRO A 137 -5.85 -12.16 3.47
N THR A 138 -5.80 -11.26 4.45
CA THR A 138 -4.81 -10.18 4.57
C THR A 138 -3.68 -10.49 5.55
N ASP A 139 -3.82 -11.54 6.38
CA ASP A 139 -2.82 -11.89 7.40
C ASP A 139 -2.60 -13.41 7.44
N PHE A 140 -1.42 -13.82 6.95
CA PHE A 140 -0.90 -15.18 6.98
C PHE A 140 0.21 -15.34 8.03
N GLY A 141 0.43 -14.32 8.85
CA GLY A 141 1.39 -14.32 9.95
C GLY A 141 0.80 -14.94 11.22
N LYS A 142 1.57 -14.84 12.32
CA LYS A 142 1.18 -15.40 13.63
C LYS A 142 -0.07 -14.76 14.23
N LEU A 143 -0.45 -13.56 13.78
CA LEU A 143 -1.65 -12.86 14.24
C LEU A 143 -2.89 -13.22 13.40
N GLY A 144 -2.71 -13.91 12.27
CA GLY A 144 -3.78 -14.39 11.42
C GLY A 144 -4.48 -15.64 11.97
N ILE A 145 -5.62 -15.98 11.35
CA ILE A 145 -6.36 -17.20 11.65
C ILE A 145 -5.66 -18.37 10.96
N PRO A 146 -5.37 -19.49 11.66
CA PRO A 146 -4.73 -20.64 11.03
C PRO A 146 -5.60 -21.24 9.90
N PRO A 147 -4.97 -21.86 8.89
CA PRO A 147 -5.70 -22.52 7.81
C PRO A 147 -6.54 -23.68 8.34
N THR A 148 -7.77 -23.80 7.83
CA THR A 148 -8.63 -24.96 8.13
C THR A 148 -8.07 -26.26 7.55
N HIS A 149 -7.47 -26.19 6.36
CA HIS A 149 -6.93 -27.34 5.63
C HIS A 149 -5.56 -26.96 5.02
N LEU A 150 -4.49 -27.10 5.80
CA LEU A 150 -3.14 -26.69 5.38
C LEU A 150 -2.65 -27.48 4.17
N GLU A 151 -2.83 -28.81 4.18
CA GLU A 151 -2.36 -29.68 3.09
C GLU A 151 -3.02 -29.33 1.75
N LEU A 152 -4.32 -29.01 1.76
CA LEU A 152 -5.03 -28.56 0.56
C LEU A 152 -4.47 -27.23 0.04
N LEU A 153 -4.22 -26.27 0.93
CA LEU A 153 -3.66 -24.98 0.57
C LEU A 153 -2.26 -25.14 -0.05
N ASP A 154 -1.42 -25.99 0.54
CA ASP A 154 -0.07 -26.27 0.06
C ASP A 154 -0.09 -26.98 -1.29
N TRP A 155 -0.99 -27.95 -1.46
CA TRP A 155 -1.18 -28.65 -2.73
C TRP A 155 -1.62 -27.68 -3.83
N LEU A 156 -2.64 -26.85 -3.58
CA LEU A 156 -3.12 -25.86 -4.55
C LEU A 156 -2.05 -24.82 -4.90
N ALA A 157 -1.27 -24.37 -3.92
CA ALA A 157 -0.18 -23.42 -4.12
C ALA A 157 0.93 -24.02 -5.00
N ASN A 158 1.36 -25.25 -4.70
CA ASN A 158 2.37 -25.95 -5.50
C ASN A 158 1.88 -26.23 -6.92
N ASP A 159 0.64 -26.69 -7.06
CA ASP A 159 0.00 -26.91 -8.36
C ASP A 159 -0.06 -25.61 -9.19
N PHE A 160 -0.39 -24.48 -8.56
CA PHE A 160 -0.45 -23.18 -9.24
C PHE A 160 0.90 -22.78 -9.83
N VAL A 161 1.97 -22.92 -9.03
CA VAL A 161 3.34 -22.59 -9.42
C VAL A 161 3.83 -23.55 -10.51
N ALA A 162 3.64 -24.85 -10.33
CA ALA A 162 4.07 -25.89 -11.28
C ALA A 162 3.45 -25.73 -12.67
N HIS A 163 2.23 -25.18 -12.75
CA HIS A 163 1.54 -24.92 -14.02
C HIS A 163 1.74 -23.49 -14.55
N GLY A 164 2.76 -22.78 -14.06
CA GLY A 164 3.20 -21.49 -14.60
C GLY A 164 2.26 -20.34 -14.27
N TRP A 165 1.68 -20.31 -13.07
CA TRP A 165 0.89 -19.19 -12.56
C TRP A 165 -0.35 -18.86 -13.40
N LYS A 166 -0.86 -19.83 -14.16
CA LYS A 166 -2.00 -19.65 -15.08
C LYS A 166 -3.32 -19.53 -14.31
N ILE A 167 -3.75 -18.30 -14.05
CA ILE A 167 -4.97 -17.98 -13.28
C ILE A 167 -6.21 -18.68 -13.85
N LYS A 168 -6.43 -18.59 -15.18
CA LYS A 168 -7.59 -19.24 -15.84
C LYS A 168 -7.63 -20.76 -15.63
N ARG A 169 -6.48 -21.43 -15.61
CA ARG A 169 -6.39 -22.87 -15.31
C ARG A 169 -6.85 -23.14 -13.88
N MET A 170 -6.37 -22.35 -12.93
CA MET A 170 -6.73 -22.49 -11.52
C MET A 170 -8.23 -22.28 -11.29
N HIS A 171 -8.85 -21.26 -11.90
CA HIS A 171 -10.31 -21.11 -11.85
C HIS A 171 -11.04 -22.34 -12.39
N LYS A 172 -10.63 -22.84 -13.57
CA LYS A 172 -11.25 -24.04 -14.15
C LYS A 172 -11.14 -25.24 -13.20
N MET A 173 -9.97 -25.46 -12.61
CA MET A 173 -9.76 -26.57 -11.65
C MET A 173 -10.67 -26.45 -10.43
N LEU A 174 -10.78 -25.26 -9.85
CA LEU A 174 -11.67 -25.03 -8.71
C LEU A 174 -13.14 -25.26 -9.10
N MET A 175 -13.59 -24.72 -10.24
CA MET A 175 -14.98 -24.83 -10.70
C MET A 175 -15.38 -26.25 -11.16
N THR A 176 -14.41 -27.09 -11.51
CA THR A 176 -14.62 -28.50 -11.89
C THR A 176 -14.32 -29.46 -10.75
N SER A 177 -13.97 -28.94 -9.57
CA SER A 177 -13.76 -29.76 -8.38
C SER A 177 -15.08 -30.33 -7.86
N THR A 178 -14.99 -31.50 -7.24
CA THR A 178 -16.14 -32.11 -6.54
C THR A 178 -16.70 -31.16 -5.49
N ALA A 179 -15.84 -30.41 -4.78
CA ALA A 179 -16.24 -29.44 -3.77
C ALA A 179 -17.09 -28.30 -4.33
N TYR A 180 -16.76 -27.77 -5.52
CA TYR A 180 -17.54 -26.71 -6.14
C TYR A 180 -18.82 -27.22 -6.79
N MET A 181 -18.80 -28.44 -7.32
CA MET A 181 -19.94 -29.07 -7.98
C MET A 181 -20.92 -29.75 -7.02
N GLN A 182 -20.73 -29.63 -5.70
CA GLN A 182 -21.68 -30.18 -4.73
C GLN A 182 -23.05 -29.52 -4.90
N SER A 183 -24.05 -30.33 -5.23
CA SER A 183 -25.45 -29.89 -5.24
C SER A 183 -26.09 -30.20 -3.89
N SER A 184 -26.72 -29.22 -3.25
CA SER A 184 -27.65 -29.49 -2.17
C SER A 184 -29.03 -29.72 -2.78
N GLN A 185 -29.58 -30.93 -2.56
CA GLN A 185 -30.99 -31.19 -2.85
C GLN A 185 -31.77 -30.94 -1.57
N ARG A 186 -32.80 -30.09 -1.67
CA ARG A 186 -33.76 -29.86 -0.60
C ARG A 186 -34.55 -31.16 -0.37
N SER A 187 -34.61 -31.61 0.88
CA SER A 187 -35.48 -32.73 1.28
C SER A 187 -36.56 -32.18 2.19
N ASP A 188 -37.81 -32.43 1.83
CA ASP A 188 -38.99 -32.00 2.58
C ASP A 188 -39.02 -32.61 4.01
N GLU A 189 -38.29 -33.71 4.23
CA GLU A 189 -38.17 -34.38 5.55
C GLU A 189 -37.46 -33.51 6.60
N TYR A 190 -36.53 -32.65 6.18
CA TYR A 190 -35.74 -31.80 7.09
C TYR A 190 -36.28 -30.37 7.18
N ASP A 191 -37.27 -30.03 6.35
CA ASP A 191 -37.98 -28.75 6.42
C ASP A 191 -39.14 -28.86 7.41
N VAL A 192 -38.82 -28.89 8.70
CA VAL A 192 -39.81 -28.65 9.75
C VAL A 192 -40.18 -27.18 9.78
N ALA A 193 -41.48 -26.90 9.60
CA ALA A 193 -42.10 -25.57 9.61
C ALA A 193 -42.05 -24.89 11.00
#